data_AF-A0AAN6MGB9-F1
#
_entry.id   AF-A0AAN6MGB9-F1
#
_cell.length_a   1.000
_cell.length_b   1.000
_cell.length_c   1.000
_cell.angle_alpha   90.00
_cell.angle_beta   90.00
_cell.angle_gamma   90.00
#
_symmetry.space_group_name_H-M   'P 1'
#
loop_
_entity.id
_entity.type
_entity.pdbx_description
1 polymer ?
#
loop_
_entity_poly.entity_id
_entity_poly.type
_entity_poly.pdbx_seq_one_letter_code
_entity_poly.pdbx_strand_id
1 'polypeptide(L)' 'IVFVHGLTGDREKTWTARTASEPWPKALPSELPTARVLTFGYDAYVTDWKGMVSQSRIGDHAWNLLTSLALCGVPCRP' A
#
# COMPACT_ATOMS: atom_id res chain seq x y z
N ILE A 1 -2.64 -10.46 -1.87
CA ILE A 1 -1.44 -9.75 -2.37
C ILE A 1 -1.58 -8.28 -1.96
N VAL A 2 -0.57 -7.74 -1.29
CA VAL A 2 -0.52 -6.32 -0.90
C VAL A 2 0.62 -5.64 -1.63
N PHE A 3 0.31 -4.57 -2.36
CA PHE A 3 1.28 -3.75 -3.07
C PHE A 3 1.65 -2.55 -2.21
N VAL A 4 2.94 -2.40 -1.89
CA VAL A 4 3.48 -1.31 -1.09
C VAL A 4 4.39 -0.48 -1.97
N HIS A 5 4.12 0.82 -2.10
CA HIS A 5 4.96 1.71 -2.91
C HIS A 5 6.28 2.07 -2.21
N GLY A 6 7.26 2.50 -3.00
CA GLY A 6 8.54 2.99 -2.51
C GLY A 6 8.53 4.47 -2.11
N LEU A 7 9.73 4.97 -1.79
CA LEU A 7 9.98 6.37 -1.46
C LEU A 7 9.45 7.31 -2.57
N THR A 8 8.82 8.43 -2.21
CA THR A 8 8.14 9.37 -3.14
C THR A 8 7.04 8.76 -4.02
N GLY A 9 6.66 7.51 -3.78
CA GLY A 9 5.60 6.81 -4.49
C GLY A 9 4.21 7.17 -4.01
N ASP A 10 3.21 6.70 -4.75
CA ASP A 10 1.80 6.84 -4.44
C ASP A 10 1.10 5.50 -4.66
N ARG A 11 0.12 5.18 -3.81
CA ARG A 11 -0.54 3.87 -3.78
C ARG A 11 -1.26 3.50 -5.08
N GLU A 12 -1.58 4.45 -5.94
CA GLU A 12 -2.19 4.24 -7.24
C GLU A 12 -1.21 4.55 -8.37
N LYS A 13 -0.61 5.74 -8.36
CA LYS A 13 0.23 6.23 -9.47
C LYS A 13 1.48 5.39 -9.67
N THR A 14 2.06 4.81 -8.61
CA THR A 14 3.23 3.94 -8.75
C THR A 14 2.94 2.73 -9.63
N TRP A 15 1.69 2.28 -9.70
CA TRP A 15 1.28 1.10 -10.45
C TRP A 15 0.52 1.43 -11.75
N THR A 16 0.42 2.71 -12.11
CA THR A 16 -0.26 3.17 -13.33
C THR A 16 0.77 3.62 -14.36
N ALA A 17 0.78 2.96 -15.53
CA ALA A 17 1.61 3.40 -16.64
C ALA A 17 1.15 4.77 -17.15
N ARG A 18 2.06 5.59 -17.73
CA ARG A 18 1.76 6.96 -18.18
C ARG A 18 0.58 7.04 -19.16
N THR A 19 0.36 5.99 -19.94
CA THR A 19 -0.70 5.91 -20.95
C THR A 19 -1.92 5.13 -20.49
N ALA A 20 -1.91 4.61 -19.26
CA ALA A 20 -3.01 3.84 -18.70
C ALA A 20 -3.88 4.72 -17.82
N SER A 21 -5.19 4.50 -17.86
CA SER A 21 -6.16 5.14 -16.95
C SER A 21 -6.23 4.47 -15.59
N GLU A 22 -5.74 3.23 -15.49
CA GLU A 22 -5.92 2.37 -14.32
C GLU A 22 -4.62 1.63 -13.96
N PRO A 23 -4.39 1.35 -12.66
CA PRO A 23 -3.21 0.64 -12.21
C PRO A 23 -3.30 -0.85 -12.56
N TRP A 24 -2.19 -1.44 -13.01
CA TRP A 24 -2.16 -2.84 -13.48
C TRP A 24 -2.59 -3.90 -12.45
N PRO A 25 -2.41 -3.73 -11.11
CA PRO A 25 -2.92 -4.68 -10.14
C PRO A 25 -4.44 -4.89 -10.17
N LYS A 26 -5.23 -3.97 -10.76
CA LYS A 26 -6.67 -4.16 -10.97
C LYS A 26 -7.01 -5.33 -11.90
N ALA A 27 -6.06 -5.78 -12.73
CA ALA A 27 -6.24 -6.94 -13.59
C ALA A 27 -5.99 -8.28 -12.86
N LEU A 28 -5.32 -8.29 -11.70
CA LEU A 28 -4.98 -9.54 -11.00
C LEU A 28 -6.16 -10.34 -10.44
N PRO A 29 -7.29 -9.76 -10.00
CA PRO A 29 -8.42 -10.54 -9.50
C PRO A 29 -9.00 -11.53 -10.51
N SER A 30 -8.90 -11.28 -11.83
CA SER A 30 -9.35 -12.25 -12.84
C SER A 30 -8.40 -13.45 -12.96
N GLU A 31 -7.10 -13.22 -12.78
CA GLU A 31 -6.06 -14.26 -12.87
C GLU A 31 -5.90 -15.05 -11.57
N LEU A 32 -6.21 -14.42 -10.42
CA LEU A 32 -6.02 -14.97 -9.08
C LEU A 32 -7.32 -14.83 -8.26
N PRO A 33 -8.38 -15.58 -8.61
CA PRO A 33 -9.73 -15.39 -8.05
C PRO A 33 -9.83 -15.65 -6.54
N THR A 34 -8.88 -16.38 -5.96
CA THR A 34 -8.84 -16.66 -4.51
C THR A 34 -8.03 -15.63 -3.72
N ALA A 35 -7.33 -14.72 -4.39
CA ALA A 35 -6.47 -13.74 -3.75
C ALA A 35 -7.16 -12.37 -3.66
N ARG A 36 -7.14 -11.77 -2.46
CA ARG A 36 -7.49 -10.35 -2.30
C ARG A 36 -6.31 -9.49 -2.76
N VAL A 37 -6.58 -8.47 -3.58
CA VAL A 37 -5.57 -7.52 -4.08
C VAL A 37 -5.79 -6.17 -3.41
N LEU A 38 -4.75 -5.64 -2.76
CA LEU A 38 -4.79 -4.37 -2.03
C LEU A 38 -3.56 -3.52 -2.38
N THR A 39 -3.72 -2.21 -2.43
CA THR A 39 -2.61 -1.24 -2.47
C THR A 39 -2.56 -0.51 -1.13
N PHE A 40 -1.37 -0.37 -0.56
CA PHE A 40 -1.16 0.36 0.68
C PHE A 40 -0.36 1.63 0.41
N GLY A 41 -0.89 2.75 0.90
CA GLY A 41 -0.23 4.05 0.82
C GLY A 41 0.23 4.52 2.19
N TYR A 42 1.47 4.99 2.28
CA TYR A 42 2.00 5.73 3.42
C TYR A 42 2.62 7.04 2.94
N ASP A 43 2.73 8.03 3.81
CA ASP A 43 3.45 9.26 3.44
C ASP A 43 4.93 8.94 3.24
N ALA A 44 5.35 8.93 1.98
CA ALA A 44 6.72 8.65 1.57
C ALA A 44 7.51 9.92 1.26
N TYR A 45 6.98 11.11 1.57
CA TYR A 45 7.71 12.37 1.42
C TYR A 45 8.62 12.58 2.64
N VAL A 46 9.86 12.09 2.52
CA VAL A 46 10.87 12.24 3.58
C VAL A 46 11.47 13.64 3.48
N THR A 47 10.83 14.62 4.13
CA THR A 47 11.39 15.97 4.28
C THR A 47 12.68 16.01 5.10
N ASP A 48 13.04 14.91 5.80
CA ASP A 48 14.20 14.79 6.68
C ASP A 48 15.22 13.72 6.25
N TRP A 49 15.63 13.65 4.98
CA TRP A 49 16.72 12.74 4.56
C TRP A 49 18.03 12.93 5.39
N LYS A 50 18.22 14.12 6.00
CA LYS A 50 19.40 14.46 6.82
C LYS A 50 19.28 14.14 8.31
N GLY A 51 18.07 13.87 8.82
CA GLY A 51 17.83 13.55 10.21
C GLY A 51 17.21 12.18 10.29
N MET A 52 17.97 11.19 10.77
CA MET A 52 17.54 9.85 11.16
C MET A 52 16.13 9.51 10.65
N VAL A 53 16.03 8.85 9.48
CA VAL A 53 14.77 8.24 9.01
C VAL A 53 14.39 7.21 10.07
N SER A 54 13.73 7.71 11.11
CA SER A 54 13.76 7.11 12.43
C SER A 54 13.06 5.77 12.31
N GLN A 55 13.65 4.72 12.86
CA GLN A 55 13.01 3.41 12.94
C GLN A 55 11.57 3.50 13.49
N SER A 56 11.28 4.55 14.30
CA SER A 56 9.94 4.93 14.72
C SER A 56 8.97 5.10 13.54
N ARG A 57 9.30 5.89 12.51
CA ARG A 57 8.42 6.12 11.34
C ARG A 57 8.18 4.83 10.54
N ILE A 58 9.20 3.99 10.38
CA ILE A 58 9.06 2.69 9.70
C ILE A 58 8.13 1.77 10.52
N GLY A 59 8.32 1.74 11.84
CA GLY A 59 7.44 1.02 12.76
C GLY A 59 5.99 1.51 12.69
N ASP A 60 5.77 2.82 12.65
CA ASP A 60 4.44 3.42 12.54
C ASP A 60 3.75 3.04 11.22
N HIS A 61 4.46 3.08 10.09
CA HIS A 61 3.93 2.63 8.80
C HIS A 61 3.59 1.13 8.80
N ALA A 62 4.43 0.30 9.43
CA ALA A 62 4.16 -1.13 9.57
C ALA A 62 2.93 -1.39 10.45
N TRP A 63 2.77 -0.66 11.56
CA TRP A 63 1.61 -0.75 12.43
C TRP A 63 0.31 -0.35 11.72
N ASN A 64 0.34 0.74 10.96
CA ASN A 64 -0.81 1.20 10.17
C ASN A 64 -1.22 0.18 9.10
N LEU A 65 -0.25 -0.47 8.46
CA LEU A 65 -0.50 -1.56 7.53
C LEU A 65 -1.19 -2.74 8.22
N LEU A 66 -0.65 -3.21 9.35
CA LEU A 66 -1.21 -4.35 10.10
C LEU A 66 -2.62 -4.04 10.61
N THR A 67 -2.85 -2.83 11.13
CA THR A 67 -4.17 -2.38 11.59
C THR A 67 -5.17 -2.36 10.44
N SER A 68 -4.77 -1.82 9.29
CA SER A 68 -5.61 -1.78 8.10
C SER A 68 -5.97 -3.19 7.61
N LEU A 69 -5.03 -4.13 7.64
CA LEU A 69 -5.26 -5.54 7.27
C LEU A 69 -6.17 -6.26 8.27
N ALA A 70 -5.98 -6.02 9.57
CA ALA A 70 -6.81 -6.60 10.61
C ALA A 70 -8.28 -6.16 10.44
N LEU A 71 -8.52 -4.86 10.25
CA LEU A 71 -9.87 -4.30 10.02
C LEU A 71 -10.49 -4.79 8.70
N CYS A 72 -9.71 -4.89 7.64
CA CYS A 72 -10.20 -5.41 6.36
C CYS A 72 -10.42 -6.94 6.41
N GLY A 73 -9.91 -7.63 7.43
CA GLY A 73 -9.99 -9.07 7.65
C GLY A 73 -11.09 -9.51 8.62
N VAL A 74 -11.66 -8.60 9.42
CA VAL A 74 -12.82 -8.95 10.26
C VAL A 74 -14.05 -9.00 9.36
N PRO A 75 -14.68 -10.16 9.13
CA PRO A 75 -16.04 -10.15 8.62
C PRO A 75 -16.87 -9.41 9.67
N CYS A 76 -17.46 -8.28 9.32
CA CYS A 76 -18.55 -7.72 10.10
C CYS A 76 -19.60 -8.84 10.25
N ARG A 77 -19.61 -9.49 11.42
CA ARG A 77 -20.69 -10.40 11.83
C ARG A 77 -21.68 -9.57 12.65
N PRO A 78 -22.97 -9.87 12.51
CA PRO A 78 -24.08 -9.00 12.88
C PRO A 78 -24.10 -8.64 14.37
#